data_AF-A0A2W4X5W6-F1
#
_entry.id   AF-A0A2W4X5W6-F1
#
_cell.length_a   1.000
_cell.length_b   1.000
_cell.length_c   1.000
_cell.angle_alpha   90.00
_cell.angle_beta   90.00
_cell.angle_gamma   90.00
#
_symmetry.space_group_name_H-M   'P 1'
#
loop_
_entity.id
_entity.type
_entity.pdbx_description
1 polymer ?
#
loop_
_entity_poly.entity_id
_entity_poly.type
_entity_poly.pdbx_seq_one_letter_code
_entity_poly.pdbx_strand_id
1 'polypeptide(L)'
;MSKHGATALSIGLGAAILYLGAHAVTGRQGLVAYVDLQAQERVLSEQVASLEEERAQLEARAARLRPETLDLDYLDERARVTLAAGDTEEIVFALD
;
A
#
# COMPACT_ATOMS: atom_id res chain seq x y z
N MET A 1 -64.32 8.12 4.70
CA MET A 1 -63.17 9.03 4.50
C MET A 1 -61.82 8.40 4.88
N SER A 2 -61.65 7.06 4.83
CA SER A 2 -60.45 6.38 5.38
C SER A 2 -59.36 6.01 4.36
N LYS A 3 -59.63 6.06 3.05
CA LYS A 3 -58.66 5.62 2.02
C LYS A 3 -57.51 6.60 1.77
N HIS A 4 -57.77 7.91 1.86
CA HIS A 4 -56.77 8.95 1.57
C HIS A 4 -55.67 9.03 2.64
N GLY A 5 -55.99 8.75 3.91
CA GLY A 5 -55.01 8.70 4.99
C GLY A 5 -54.04 7.54 4.86
N ALA A 6 -54.54 6.36 4.47
CA ALA A 6 -53.71 5.18 4.22
C ALA A 6 -52.76 5.39 3.03
N THR A 7 -53.24 5.97 1.92
CA THR A 7 -52.39 6.26 0.75
C THR A 7 -51.32 7.30 1.07
N ALA A 8 -51.64 8.35 1.84
CA ALA A 8 -50.66 9.36 2.24
C ALA A 8 -49.58 8.78 3.14
N LEU A 9 -49.95 7.89 4.07
CA LEU A 9 -49.01 7.19 4.94
C LEU A 9 -48.07 6.28 4.14
N SER A 10 -48.59 5.50 3.19
CA SER A 10 -47.77 4.63 2.33
C SER A 10 -46.78 5.43 1.47
N ILE A 11 -47.21 6.57 0.91
CA ILE A 11 -46.33 7.45 0.14
C ILE A 11 -45.25 8.06 1.03
N GLY A 12 -45.62 8.53 2.23
CA GLY A 12 -44.66 9.06 3.19
C GLY A 12 -43.62 8.04 3.63
N LEU A 13 -44.05 6.80 3.88
CA LEU A 13 -43.15 5.70 4.23
C LEU A 13 -42.21 5.35 3.06
N GLY A 14 -42.73 5.30 1.83
CA GLY A 14 -41.93 5.07 0.64
C GLY A 14 -40.86 6.15 0.43
N ALA A 15 -41.23 7.42 0.62
CA ALA A 15 -40.28 8.54 0.54
C ALA A 15 -39.21 8.46 1.62
N ALA A 16 -39.57 8.09 2.86
CA ALA A 16 -38.62 7.92 3.96
C ALA A 16 -37.63 6.77 3.67
N ILE A 17 -38.09 5.64 3.14
CA ILE A 17 -37.24 4.50 2.77
C ILE A 17 -36.27 4.91 1.65
N LEU A 18 -36.75 5.61 0.61
CA LEU A 18 -35.90 6.08 -0.48
C LEU A 18 -34.83 7.06 0.01
N TYR A 19 -35.21 7.99 0.90
CA TYR A 19 -34.29 8.95 1.49
C TYR A 19 -33.21 8.26 2.33
N LEU A 20 -33.60 7.33 3.22
CA LEU A 20 -32.65 6.55 4.00
C LEU A 20 -31.76 5.68 3.12
N GLY A 21 -32.32 5.02 2.10
CA GLY A 21 -31.56 4.20 1.17
C GLY A 21 -30.53 5.03 0.39
N ALA A 22 -30.92 6.19 -0.13
CA ALA A 22 -30.01 7.10 -0.81
C ALA A 22 -28.89 7.56 0.14
N HIS A 23 -29.20 7.98 1.36
CA HIS A 23 -28.21 8.38 2.35
C HIS A 23 -27.36 7.22 2.91
N ALA A 24 -27.86 5.99 2.92
CA ALA A 24 -27.07 4.82 3.27
C ALA A 24 -26.03 4.48 2.19
N VAL A 25 -26.29 4.82 0.92
CA VAL A 25 -25.34 4.62 -0.18
C VAL A 25 -24.35 5.79 -0.27
N THR A 26 -24.85 7.03 -0.28
CA THR A 26 -24.04 8.25 -0.55
C THR A 26 -23.57 8.99 0.70
N GLY A 27 -24.01 8.57 1.88
CA GLY A 27 -23.63 9.18 3.14
C GLY A 27 -22.14 9.02 3.45
N ARG A 28 -21.64 9.84 4.38
CA ARG A 28 -20.25 9.84 4.83
C ARG A 28 -19.78 8.50 5.41
N GLN A 29 -20.70 7.72 5.97
CA GLN A 29 -20.49 6.34 6.44
C GLN A 29 -21.25 5.32 5.59
N GLY A 30 -21.57 5.71 4.35
CA GLY A 30 -22.34 4.90 3.43
C GLY A 30 -21.51 3.80 2.77
N LEU A 31 -22.18 3.00 1.97
CA LEU A 31 -21.57 1.84 1.30
C LEU A 31 -20.37 2.22 0.42
N VAL A 32 -20.45 3.35 -0.29
CA VAL A 32 -19.35 3.83 -1.14
C VAL A 32 -18.11 4.15 -0.31
N ALA A 33 -18.28 4.90 0.79
CA ALA A 33 -17.18 5.25 1.69
C ALA A 33 -16.54 4.00 2.32
N TYR A 34 -17.33 2.96 2.60
CA TYR A 34 -16.82 1.69 3.10
C TYR A 34 -15.94 0.98 2.07
N VAL A 35 -16.39 0.90 0.81
CA VAL A 35 -15.60 0.29 -0.28
C VAL A 35 -14.30 1.07 -0.52
N ASP A 36 -14.36 2.40 -0.54
CA ASP A 36 -13.17 3.24 -0.71
C ASP A 36 -12.17 3.07 0.44
N LEU A 37 -12.66 2.91 1.67
CA LEU A 37 -11.81 2.66 2.83
C LEU A 37 -11.15 1.28 2.76
N GLN A 38 -11.88 0.25 2.35
CA GLN A 38 -11.31 -1.09 2.15
C GLN A 38 -10.25 -1.11 1.03
N ALA A 39 -10.48 -0.35 -0.05
CA ALA A 39 -9.50 -0.21 -1.12
C ALA A 39 -8.21 0.47 -0.61
N GLN A 40 -8.35 1.53 0.20
CA GLN A 40 -7.22 2.21 0.83
C GLN A 40 -6.46 1.29 1.80
N GLU A 41 -7.17 0.54 2.63
CA GLU A 41 -6.58 -0.44 3.56
C GLU A 41 -5.74 -1.47 2.80
N ARG A 42 -6.25 -2.00 1.69
CA ARG A 42 -5.53 -2.95 0.85
C ARG A 42 -4.26 -2.33 0.26
N VAL A 43 -4.36 -1.14 -0.31
CA VAL A 43 -3.21 -0.42 -0.90
C VAL A 43 -2.14 -0.14 0.15
N LEU A 44 -2.54 0.32 1.35
CA LEU A 44 -1.60 0.59 2.43
C LEU A 44 -0.93 -0.69 2.93
N SER A 45 -1.68 -1.79 3.03
CA SER A 45 -1.14 -3.09 3.44
C SER A 45 -0.10 -3.60 2.45
N GLU A 46 -0.35 -3.45 1.14
CA GLU A 46 0.60 -3.79 0.09
C GLU A 46 1.86 -2.92 0.16
N GLN A 47 1.72 -1.61 0.43
CA GLN A 47 2.88 -0.72 0.64
C GLN A 47 3.71 -1.13 1.85
N VAL A 48 3.08 -1.44 2.98
CA VAL A 48 3.80 -1.89 4.18
C VAL A 48 4.60 -3.15 3.87
N ALA A 49 3.99 -4.14 3.22
CA ALA A 49 4.69 -5.37 2.84
C ALA A 49 5.92 -5.09 1.95
N SER A 50 5.79 -4.19 0.96
CA SER A 50 6.93 -3.82 0.10
C SER A 50 8.05 -3.11 0.87
N LEU A 51 7.70 -2.22 1.81
CA LEU A 51 8.68 -1.48 2.61
C LEU A 51 9.38 -2.38 3.62
N GLU A 52 8.67 -3.36 4.18
CA GLU A 52 9.28 -4.38 5.04
C GLU A 52 10.30 -5.23 4.27
N GLU A 53 9.98 -5.60 3.03
CA GLU A 53 10.91 -6.33 2.17
C GLU A 53 12.14 -5.48 1.82
N GLU A 54 11.95 -4.22 1.42
CA GLU A 54 13.05 -3.30 1.13
C GLU A 54 13.94 -3.10 2.37
N ARG A 55 13.33 -2.90 3.53
CA ARG A 55 14.03 -2.78 4.81
C ARG A 55 14.84 -4.04 5.10
N ALA A 56 14.28 -5.23 4.94
CA ALA A 56 15.00 -6.48 5.19
C ALA A 56 16.22 -6.63 4.27
N GLN A 57 16.08 -6.25 2.99
CA GLN A 57 17.21 -6.25 2.05
C GLN A 57 18.29 -5.23 2.41
N LEU A 58 17.90 -4.04 2.87
CA LEU A 58 18.84 -3.02 3.33
C LEU A 58 19.54 -3.43 4.63
N GLU A 59 18.82 -4.04 5.56
CA GLU A 59 19.39 -4.57 6.81
C GLU A 59 20.39 -5.69 6.53
N ALA A 60 20.09 -6.60 5.60
CA ALA A 60 21.02 -7.64 5.18
C ALA A 60 22.29 -7.06 4.55
N ARG A 61 22.15 -6.02 3.70
CA ARG A 61 23.29 -5.29 3.11
C ARG A 61 24.12 -4.58 4.18
N ALA A 62 23.46 -3.88 5.11
CA ALA A 62 24.12 -3.17 6.19
C ALA A 62 24.85 -4.14 7.13
N ALA A 63 24.27 -5.30 7.43
CA ALA A 63 24.92 -6.34 8.24
C ALA A 63 26.25 -6.80 7.64
N ARG A 64 26.35 -6.97 6.31
CA ARG A 64 27.61 -7.33 5.63
C ARG A 64 28.68 -6.24 5.67
N LEU A 65 28.29 -5.01 5.97
CA LEU A 65 29.19 -3.84 6.05
C LEU A 65 29.54 -3.47 7.49
N ARG A 66 29.07 -4.22 8.51
CA ARG A 66 29.42 -3.95 9.91
C ARG A 66 30.85 -4.42 10.20
N PRO A 67 31.61 -3.70 11.06
CA PRO A 67 33.01 -4.05 11.36
C PRO A 67 33.20 -5.46 11.92
N GLU A 68 32.21 -5.99 12.64
CA GLU A 68 32.28 -7.31 13.26
C GLU A 68 31.97 -8.46 12.28
N THR A 69 31.33 -8.16 11.14
CA THR A 69 30.92 -9.11 10.08
C THR A 69 31.34 -8.61 8.69
N LEU A 70 32.42 -7.83 8.64
CA LEU A 70 32.85 -7.09 7.47
C LEU A 70 33.31 -8.05 6.37
N ASP A 71 32.52 -8.16 5.32
CA ASP A 71 32.86 -8.94 4.14
C ASP A 71 33.76 -8.08 3.22
N LEU A 72 35.07 -8.33 3.31
CA LEU A 72 36.08 -7.60 2.55
C LEU A 72 35.93 -7.79 1.03
N ASP A 73 35.49 -8.97 0.59
CA ASP A 73 35.28 -9.26 -0.84
C ASP A 73 34.07 -8.48 -1.36
N TYR A 74 32.98 -8.40 -0.58
CA TYR A 74 31.82 -7.58 -0.92
C TYR A 74 32.16 -6.08 -0.94
N LEU A 75 33.03 -5.63 -0.03
CA LEU A 75 33.49 -4.23 0.03
C LEU A 75 34.34 -3.86 -1.20
N ASP A 76 35.25 -4.76 -1.60
CA ASP A 76 36.09 -4.59 -2.78
C ASP A 76 35.24 -4.51 -4.05
N GLU A 77 34.27 -5.41 -4.21
CA GLU A 77 33.31 -5.38 -5.31
C GLU A 77 32.52 -4.05 -5.34
N ARG A 78 32.00 -3.60 -4.19
CA ARG A 78 31.27 -2.31 -4.11
C ARG A 78 32.16 -1.11 -4.41
N ALA A 79 33.43 -1.13 -4.02
CA ALA A 79 34.40 -0.09 -4.32
C ALA A 79 34.70 -0.04 -5.83
N ARG A 80 34.87 -1.20 -6.48
CA ARG A 80 35.06 -1.27 -7.94
C ARG A 80 33.82 -0.76 -8.69
N VAL A 81 32.62 -1.22 -8.32
CA VAL A 81 31.37 -0.83 -9.01
C VAL A 81 30.98 0.63 -8.75
N THR A 82 31.14 1.14 -7.53
CA THR A 82 30.64 2.48 -7.16
C THR A 82 31.68 3.58 -7.34
N LEU A 83 32.96 3.27 -7.07
CA LEU A 83 34.05 4.25 -7.04
C LEU A 83 35.04 4.08 -8.20
N ALA A 84 34.80 3.12 -9.11
CA ALA A 84 35.76 2.75 -10.16
C ALA A 84 37.16 2.47 -9.60
N ALA A 85 37.22 1.90 -8.38
CA ALA A 85 38.46 1.68 -7.64
C ALA A 85 39.27 0.45 -8.14
N GLY A 86 39.24 0.17 -9.45
CA GLY A 86 39.98 -0.90 -10.11
C GLY A 86 41.23 -0.39 -10.83
N ASP A 87 42.07 -1.31 -11.29
CA ASP A 87 43.19 -0.98 -12.16
C ASP A 87 42.66 -0.47 -13.53
N THR A 88 43.40 0.41 -14.20
CA THR A 88 42.97 1.03 -15.48
C THR A 88 42.78 -0.01 -16.60
N GLU A 89 43.43 -1.18 -16.47
CA GLU A 89 43.37 -2.30 -17.42
C GLU A 89 42.39 -3.42 -16.98
N GLU A 90 41.67 -3.26 -15.86
CA GLU A 90 40.81 -4.32 -15.32
C GLU A 90 39.38 -4.27 -15.89
N ILE A 91 38.86 -5.43 -16.31
CA ILE A 91 37.51 -5.59 -16.90
C ILE A 91 36.67 -6.46 -15.96
N VAL A 92 35.62 -5.87 -15.36
CA VAL A 92 34.67 -6.57 -14.50
C VAL A 92 33.46 -7.01 -15.32
N PHE A 93 33.11 -8.30 -15.25
CA PHE A 93 31.94 -8.87 -15.90
C PHE A 93 30.85 -9.16 -14.87
N ALA A 94 29.69 -8.53 -14.99
CA ALA A 94 28.49 -8.98 -14.31
C ALA A 94 27.95 -10.22 -15.03
N LEU A 95 27.74 -11.31 -14.29
CA LEU A 95 27.08 -12.51 -14.79
C LEU A 95 25.68 -12.56 -14.17
N ASP A 96 24.75 -11.90 -14.82
CA ASP A 96 23.31 -11.97 -14.60
C ASP A 96 22.67 -13.21 -15.26
#